data_AF-A0A1I2C421-F1
#
_entry.id   AF-A0A1I2C421-F1
#
_cell.length_a   1.000
_cell.length_b   1.000
_cell.length_c   1.000
_cell.angle_alpha   90.00
_cell.angle_beta   90.00
_cell.angle_gamma   90.00
#
_symmetry.space_group_name_H-M   'P 1'
#
loop_
_entity.id
_entity.type
_entity.pdbx_description
1 polymer ?
#
loop_
_entity_poly.entity_id
_entity_poly.type
_entity_poly.pdbx_seq_one_letter_code
_entity_poly.pdbx_strand_id
1 'polypeptide(L)'
;MTDVDIAVLGGYGAVGAAALEAIAERRPDVTARVGGRDEARADALLDELGIGGESQRVDLRDGRSLADFCRGARLVLNCAGPSYQVLDRVAWAAMAAGADYVDPGGDEPVCDALRRPGSFTGTAVLTAGMQPGLTGLLPRHLARPMSDPRALTAYVGTMDRLTPAGAADYLLSLGGSYGESQAAIRNGVRVERALEPRTDIELPYAGRRLDAYPYLSFESEEIARELKLSDVDWFNVFEGGAHMMTCLSRLQGAIRGESDLTGAADELTRAAALDLFGKSPFQIMLFEVTGDHLGEPATRCLVLRAHDTYALTGLASALAALGVLDERIGPGIHFAATALDSSAVFDALRASPAVTTLEVHERPVLGTRATEEGQL
;
A
#
# COMPACT_ATOMS: atom_id res chain seq x y z
N MET A 1 2.87 -17.07 -30.45
CA MET A 1 2.53 -17.77 -29.20
C MET A 1 2.41 -16.68 -28.19
N THR A 2 1.19 -16.23 -27.98
CA THR A 2 0.86 -15.33 -26.88
C THR A 2 -0.39 -15.90 -26.25
N ASP A 3 -0.63 -15.78 -24.96
CA ASP A 3 0.16 -15.42 -23.79
C ASP A 3 -0.95 -15.20 -22.76
N VAL A 4 -0.80 -15.66 -21.52
CA VAL A 4 -1.76 -15.26 -20.49
C VAL A 4 -1.72 -13.74 -20.36
N ASP A 5 -2.87 -13.10 -20.23
CA ASP A 5 -2.91 -11.65 -20.04
C ASP A 5 -2.16 -11.25 -18.77
N ILE A 6 -2.33 -12.03 -17.71
CA ILE A 6 -1.69 -11.74 -16.43
C ILE A 6 -1.19 -13.00 -15.74
N ALA A 7 0.04 -12.98 -15.27
CA ALA A 7 0.58 -13.98 -14.36
C ALA A 7 0.62 -13.39 -12.94
N VAL A 8 -0.17 -13.95 -12.02
CA VAL A 8 -0.28 -13.47 -10.63
C VAL A 8 0.49 -14.38 -9.69
N LEU A 9 1.63 -13.90 -9.21
CA LEU A 9 2.45 -14.63 -8.25
C LEU A 9 1.92 -14.39 -6.82
N GLY A 10 1.78 -15.44 -6.02
CA GLY A 10 1.08 -15.36 -4.74
C GLY A 10 -0.44 -15.19 -4.91
N GLY A 11 -0.99 -15.62 -6.04
CA GLY A 11 -2.37 -15.32 -6.44
C GLY A 11 -3.47 -15.89 -5.54
N TYR A 12 -3.19 -16.93 -4.75
CA TYR A 12 -4.13 -17.45 -3.74
C TYR A 12 -3.85 -16.95 -2.30
N GLY A 13 -2.95 -15.98 -2.16
CA GLY A 13 -2.82 -15.17 -0.95
C GLY A 13 -3.91 -14.08 -0.90
N ALA A 14 -4.06 -13.42 0.24
CA ALA A 14 -5.16 -12.46 0.46
C ALA A 14 -5.17 -11.31 -0.57
N VAL A 15 -4.00 -10.71 -0.87
CA VAL A 15 -3.89 -9.64 -1.88
C VAL A 15 -4.11 -10.18 -3.29
N GLY A 16 -3.44 -11.28 -3.64
CA GLY A 16 -3.51 -11.87 -4.98
C GLY A 16 -4.93 -12.30 -5.36
N ALA A 17 -5.65 -12.90 -4.42
CA ALA A 17 -7.02 -13.35 -4.64
C ALA A 17 -7.96 -12.17 -4.84
N ALA A 18 -7.87 -11.14 -3.97
CA ALA A 18 -8.64 -9.91 -4.10
C ALA A 18 -8.33 -9.15 -5.42
N ALA A 19 -7.07 -9.18 -5.87
CA ALA A 19 -6.69 -8.59 -7.15
C ALA A 19 -7.29 -9.37 -8.32
N LEU A 20 -7.22 -10.70 -8.32
CA LEU A 20 -7.82 -11.56 -9.36
C LEU A 20 -9.35 -11.38 -9.42
N GLU A 21 -10.02 -11.35 -8.27
CA GLU A 21 -11.46 -11.06 -8.18
C GLU A 21 -11.79 -9.70 -8.81
N ALA A 22 -11.11 -8.64 -8.39
CA ALA A 22 -11.32 -7.30 -8.93
C ALA A 22 -10.99 -7.18 -10.42
N ILE A 23 -10.01 -7.94 -10.93
CA ILE A 23 -9.68 -8.03 -12.35
C ILE A 23 -10.79 -8.75 -13.12
N ALA A 24 -11.26 -9.91 -12.64
CA ALA A 24 -12.30 -10.71 -13.29
C ALA A 24 -13.62 -9.94 -13.42
N GLU A 25 -14.01 -9.17 -12.38
CA GLU A 25 -15.17 -8.28 -12.42
C GLU A 25 -15.09 -7.22 -13.53
N ARG A 26 -13.89 -6.71 -13.80
CA ARG A 26 -13.66 -5.59 -14.74
C ARG A 26 -13.28 -6.05 -16.14
N ARG A 27 -12.76 -7.27 -16.27
CA ARG A 27 -12.37 -7.90 -17.53
C ARG A 27 -12.71 -9.40 -17.49
N PRO A 28 -13.96 -9.78 -17.78
CA PRO A 28 -14.40 -11.18 -17.70
C PRO A 28 -13.65 -12.14 -18.63
N ASP A 29 -13.14 -11.66 -19.76
CA ASP A 29 -12.41 -12.47 -20.75
C ASP A 29 -10.90 -12.55 -20.47
N VAL A 30 -10.44 -12.07 -19.30
CA VAL A 30 -9.02 -12.11 -18.92
C VAL A 30 -8.53 -13.55 -18.81
N THR A 31 -7.33 -13.81 -19.31
CA THR A 31 -6.64 -15.08 -19.07
C THR A 31 -5.57 -14.93 -17.99
N ALA A 32 -5.53 -15.84 -17.02
CA ALA A 32 -4.61 -15.74 -15.90
C ALA A 32 -3.73 -16.98 -15.72
N ARG A 33 -2.48 -16.75 -15.33
CA ARG A 33 -1.62 -17.77 -14.72
C ARG A 33 -1.50 -17.51 -13.23
N VAL A 34 -1.91 -18.45 -12.39
CA VAL A 34 -1.86 -18.28 -10.92
C VAL A 34 -0.69 -19.07 -10.35
N GLY A 35 0.31 -18.34 -9.86
CA GLY A 35 1.57 -18.89 -9.37
C GLY A 35 1.67 -18.94 -7.86
N GLY A 36 2.18 -20.03 -7.31
CA GLY A 36 2.57 -20.10 -5.90
C GLY A 36 3.18 -21.45 -5.50
N ARG A 37 3.32 -21.69 -4.20
CA ARG A 37 3.88 -22.95 -3.66
C ARG A 37 2.94 -24.16 -3.81
N ASP A 38 1.64 -23.90 -3.90
CA ASP A 38 0.55 -24.89 -3.89
C ASP A 38 -0.32 -24.68 -5.13
N GLU A 39 -0.13 -25.56 -6.11
CA GLU A 39 -0.77 -25.51 -7.42
C GLU A 39 -2.27 -25.84 -7.33
N ALA A 40 -2.67 -26.76 -6.45
CA ALA A 40 -4.07 -27.13 -6.28
C ALA A 40 -4.92 -25.97 -5.73
N ARG A 41 -4.34 -25.12 -4.87
CA ARG A 41 -5.00 -23.89 -4.42
C ARG A 41 -5.14 -22.83 -5.50
N ALA A 42 -4.18 -22.79 -6.43
CA ALA A 42 -4.25 -21.90 -7.57
C ALA A 42 -5.34 -22.35 -8.56
N ASP A 43 -5.45 -23.66 -8.83
CA ASP A 43 -6.54 -24.23 -9.65
C ASP A 43 -7.91 -23.95 -9.04
N ALA A 44 -8.06 -24.23 -7.73
CA ALA A 44 -9.33 -24.00 -7.05
C ALA A 44 -9.78 -22.53 -7.11
N LEU A 45 -8.85 -21.57 -7.04
CA LEU A 45 -9.15 -20.15 -7.17
C LEU A 45 -9.56 -19.76 -8.60
N LEU A 46 -8.90 -20.31 -9.63
CA LEU A 46 -9.29 -20.09 -11.01
C LEU A 46 -10.71 -20.59 -11.27
N ASP A 47 -11.03 -21.79 -10.79
CA ASP A 47 -12.37 -22.39 -10.88
C ASP A 47 -13.42 -21.56 -10.13
N GLU A 48 -13.10 -21.10 -8.91
CA GLU A 48 -13.99 -20.27 -8.08
C GLU A 48 -14.34 -18.93 -8.76
N LEU A 49 -13.34 -18.28 -9.34
CA LEU A 49 -13.50 -16.98 -10.02
C LEU A 49 -13.99 -17.12 -11.47
N GLY A 50 -14.04 -18.33 -12.01
CA GLY A 50 -14.41 -18.60 -13.40
C GLY A 50 -13.43 -18.00 -14.43
N ILE A 51 -12.16 -17.83 -14.05
CA ILE A 51 -11.13 -17.24 -14.91
C ILE A 51 -10.50 -18.34 -15.77
N GLY A 52 -10.47 -18.14 -17.09
CA GLY A 52 -9.73 -19.03 -17.99
C GLY A 52 -8.23 -18.92 -17.75
N GLY A 53 -7.53 -20.03 -17.57
CA GLY A 53 -6.13 -19.93 -17.16
C GLY A 53 -5.45 -21.24 -16.84
N GLU A 54 -4.29 -21.11 -16.20
CA GLU A 54 -3.50 -22.22 -15.70
C GLU A 54 -2.90 -21.90 -14.33
N SER A 55 -2.76 -22.90 -13.48
CA SER A 55 -1.96 -22.80 -12.27
C SER A 55 -0.51 -23.19 -12.55
N GLN A 56 0.41 -22.69 -11.71
CA GLN A 56 1.80 -23.12 -11.78
C GLN A 56 2.44 -23.11 -10.40
N ARG A 57 3.15 -24.18 -10.07
CA ARG A 57 4.05 -24.17 -8.91
C ARG A 57 5.28 -23.30 -9.16
N VAL A 58 5.53 -22.33 -8.29
CA VAL A 58 6.63 -21.37 -8.39
C VAL A 58 7.49 -21.39 -7.13
N ASP A 59 8.81 -21.53 -7.31
CA ASP A 59 9.82 -21.31 -6.28
C ASP A 59 10.58 -20.00 -6.57
N LEU A 60 10.39 -19.00 -5.71
CA LEU A 60 11.05 -17.68 -5.76
C LEU A 60 12.59 -17.76 -5.74
N ARG A 61 13.17 -18.87 -5.26
CA ARG A 61 14.62 -19.06 -5.17
C ARG A 61 15.19 -19.75 -6.40
N ASP A 62 14.35 -20.30 -7.27
CA ASP A 62 14.76 -20.94 -8.51
C ASP A 62 14.50 -20.01 -9.70
N GLY A 63 15.57 -19.48 -10.28
CA GLY A 63 15.48 -18.60 -11.44
C GLY A 63 14.84 -19.28 -12.67
N ARG A 64 14.92 -20.61 -12.80
CA ARG A 64 14.22 -21.33 -13.88
C ARG A 64 12.73 -21.36 -13.63
N SER A 65 12.32 -21.64 -12.40
CA SER A 65 10.91 -21.60 -11.99
C SER A 65 10.27 -20.23 -12.25
N LEU A 66 10.98 -19.14 -11.90
CA LEU A 66 10.53 -17.78 -12.21
C LEU A 66 10.49 -17.49 -13.71
N ALA A 67 11.51 -17.88 -14.47
CA ALA A 67 11.54 -17.67 -15.91
C ALA A 67 10.43 -18.43 -16.63
N ASP A 68 10.13 -19.65 -16.19
CA ASP A 68 9.02 -20.46 -16.70
C ASP A 68 7.68 -19.80 -16.37
N PHE A 69 7.51 -19.30 -15.15
CA PHE A 69 6.29 -18.60 -14.72
C PHE A 69 6.04 -17.30 -15.48
N CYS A 70 7.08 -16.52 -15.78
CA CYS A 70 6.94 -15.28 -16.54
C CYS A 70 6.80 -15.53 -18.05
N ARG A 71 7.19 -16.72 -18.54
CA ARG A 71 7.19 -17.01 -19.97
C ARG A 71 5.80 -16.88 -20.55
N GLY A 72 5.69 -16.01 -21.52
CA GLY A 72 4.45 -15.82 -22.24
C GLY A 72 3.30 -15.26 -21.39
N ALA A 73 3.64 -14.37 -20.45
CA ALA A 73 2.69 -13.48 -19.81
C ALA A 73 2.84 -12.08 -20.40
N ARG A 74 1.74 -11.36 -20.62
CA ARG A 74 1.82 -9.93 -21.00
C ARG A 74 2.22 -9.06 -19.79
N LEU A 75 1.68 -9.39 -18.63
CA LEU A 75 1.94 -8.72 -17.36
C LEU A 75 2.21 -9.73 -16.26
N VAL A 76 3.15 -9.43 -15.37
CA VAL A 76 3.35 -10.14 -14.10
C VAL A 76 2.91 -9.24 -12.95
N LEU A 77 1.93 -9.70 -12.18
CA LEU A 77 1.51 -9.07 -10.92
C LEU A 77 2.12 -9.85 -9.74
N ASN A 78 3.05 -9.21 -9.04
CA ASN A 78 3.72 -9.80 -7.89
C ASN A 78 2.92 -9.54 -6.60
N CYS A 79 2.14 -10.51 -6.14
CA CYS A 79 1.50 -10.48 -4.82
C CYS A 79 2.18 -11.45 -3.83
N ALA A 80 3.38 -11.95 -4.15
CA ALA A 80 4.13 -12.79 -3.24
C ALA A 80 4.83 -11.96 -2.17
N GLY A 81 4.82 -12.50 -0.96
CA GLY A 81 5.60 -11.97 0.15
C GLY A 81 6.35 -13.08 0.88
N PRO A 82 7.25 -12.69 1.80
CA PRO A 82 7.49 -11.30 2.22
C PRO A 82 8.40 -10.54 1.23
N SER A 83 8.21 -9.23 1.11
CA SER A 83 8.81 -8.36 0.07
C SER A 83 10.33 -8.44 0.03
N TYR A 84 10.99 -8.58 1.19
CA TYR A 84 12.45 -8.67 1.30
C TYR A 84 13.06 -9.96 0.73
N GLN A 85 12.28 -11.01 0.53
CA GLN A 85 12.75 -12.23 -0.13
C GLN A 85 12.60 -12.14 -1.64
N VAL A 86 11.61 -11.35 -2.09
CA VAL A 86 11.26 -11.19 -3.49
C VAL A 86 12.15 -10.14 -4.15
N LEU A 87 12.33 -8.99 -3.49
CA LEU A 87 13.10 -7.84 -3.97
C LEU A 87 12.79 -7.54 -5.45
N ASP A 88 13.82 -7.44 -6.28
CA ASP A 88 13.75 -7.12 -7.70
C ASP A 88 13.70 -8.37 -8.61
N ARG A 89 13.77 -9.58 -8.05
CA ARG A 89 13.93 -10.83 -8.82
C ARG A 89 12.79 -11.09 -9.79
N VAL A 90 11.55 -10.86 -9.33
CA VAL A 90 10.36 -11.09 -10.16
C VAL A 90 10.26 -10.02 -11.24
N ALA A 91 10.58 -8.77 -10.93
CA ALA A 91 10.64 -7.69 -11.91
C ALA A 91 11.66 -7.99 -13.04
N TRP A 92 12.86 -8.48 -12.69
CA TRP A 92 13.85 -8.88 -13.68
C TRP A 92 13.44 -10.11 -14.51
N ALA A 93 12.82 -11.11 -13.87
CA ALA A 93 12.31 -12.28 -14.58
C ALA A 93 11.17 -11.92 -15.55
N ALA A 94 10.26 -11.04 -15.14
CA ALA A 94 9.19 -10.50 -15.98
C ALA A 94 9.77 -9.77 -17.20
N MET A 95 10.67 -8.82 -16.97
CA MET A 95 11.32 -8.08 -18.06
C MET A 95 12.09 -8.99 -19.02
N ALA A 96 12.84 -9.98 -18.51
CA ALA A 96 13.57 -10.92 -19.34
C ALA A 96 12.65 -11.79 -20.21
N ALA A 97 11.42 -12.03 -19.77
CA ALA A 97 10.38 -12.70 -20.54
C ALA A 97 9.62 -11.76 -21.49
N GLY A 98 9.88 -10.45 -21.45
CA GLY A 98 9.17 -9.43 -22.22
C GLY A 98 7.83 -9.00 -21.60
N ALA A 99 7.58 -9.34 -20.34
CA ALA A 99 6.37 -8.97 -19.62
C ALA A 99 6.55 -7.66 -18.85
N ASP A 100 5.47 -6.89 -18.74
CA ASP A 100 5.39 -5.76 -17.83
C ASP A 100 5.26 -6.23 -16.36
N TYR A 101 5.39 -5.31 -15.41
CA TYR A 101 5.44 -5.62 -13.98
C TYR A 101 4.52 -4.72 -13.14
N VAL A 102 3.76 -5.32 -12.22
CA VAL A 102 3.03 -4.60 -11.18
C VAL A 102 3.33 -5.21 -9.82
N ASP A 103 3.56 -4.37 -8.83
CA ASP A 103 3.79 -4.78 -7.44
C ASP A 103 2.92 -3.93 -6.50
N PRO A 104 2.01 -4.55 -5.71
CA PRO A 104 1.29 -3.86 -4.65
C PRO A 104 2.22 -3.36 -3.54
N GLY A 105 3.29 -4.13 -3.28
CA GLY A 105 4.46 -3.71 -2.54
C GLY A 105 5.45 -3.03 -3.48
N GLY A 106 6.74 -3.31 -3.31
CA GLY A 106 7.78 -2.59 -4.03
C GLY A 106 8.04 -1.24 -3.39
N ASP A 107 9.18 -1.15 -2.74
CA ASP A 107 9.65 0.00 -1.98
C ASP A 107 10.84 0.66 -2.70
N GLU A 108 11.48 1.62 -2.03
CA GLU A 108 12.66 2.31 -2.52
C GLU A 108 13.77 1.35 -3.02
N PRO A 109 14.13 0.25 -2.31
CA PRO A 109 15.05 -0.77 -2.82
C PRO A 109 14.71 -1.34 -4.19
N VAL A 110 13.46 -1.72 -4.44
CA VAL A 110 13.04 -2.24 -5.76
C VAL A 110 13.13 -1.13 -6.81
N CYS A 111 12.62 0.06 -6.48
CA CYS A 111 12.68 1.20 -7.38
C CYS A 111 14.12 1.56 -7.77
N ASP A 112 15.05 1.59 -6.81
CA ASP A 112 16.46 1.88 -7.03
C ASP A 112 17.16 0.81 -7.88
N ALA A 113 16.81 -0.46 -7.67
CA ALA A 113 17.31 -1.55 -8.52
C ALA A 113 16.88 -1.36 -9.98
N LEU A 114 15.60 -1.05 -10.22
CA LEU A 114 15.05 -0.86 -11.56
C LEU A 114 15.55 0.42 -12.23
N ARG A 115 15.82 1.50 -11.47
CA ARG A 115 16.32 2.79 -11.99
C ARG A 115 17.79 2.79 -12.39
N ARG A 116 18.53 1.71 -12.16
CA ARG A 116 19.93 1.61 -12.61
C ARG A 116 20.00 1.89 -14.13
N PRO A 117 20.87 2.78 -14.61
CA PRO A 117 20.85 3.18 -16.02
C PRO A 117 20.97 1.99 -16.98
N GLY A 118 20.04 1.90 -17.93
CA GLY A 118 20.03 0.90 -18.99
C GLY A 118 19.62 -0.52 -18.56
N SER A 119 19.08 -0.70 -17.35
CA SER A 119 18.69 -2.02 -16.85
C SER A 119 17.23 -2.36 -17.18
N PHE A 120 16.26 -1.50 -16.84
CA PHE A 120 14.83 -1.77 -17.05
C PHE A 120 14.26 -1.07 -18.29
N THR A 121 13.60 -1.81 -19.17
CA THR A 121 13.07 -1.30 -20.47
C THR A 121 11.56 -1.49 -20.67
N GLY A 122 10.88 -2.21 -19.77
CA GLY A 122 9.43 -2.41 -19.82
C GLY A 122 8.63 -1.36 -19.04
N THR A 123 7.38 -1.67 -18.74
CA THR A 123 6.52 -0.93 -17.81
C THR A 123 6.58 -1.58 -16.43
N ALA A 124 6.84 -0.79 -15.39
CA ALA A 124 6.75 -1.22 -14.00
C ALA A 124 5.85 -0.25 -13.22
N VAL A 125 4.87 -0.77 -12.48
CA VAL A 125 4.08 0.01 -11.51
C VAL A 125 4.31 -0.56 -10.11
N LEU A 126 4.99 0.22 -9.28
CA LEU A 126 5.27 -0.10 -7.89
C LEU A 126 4.24 0.56 -6.97
N THR A 127 4.23 0.14 -5.71
CA THR A 127 3.36 0.68 -4.66
C THR A 127 1.87 0.63 -5.02
N ALA A 128 1.42 -0.39 -5.76
CA ALA A 128 0.04 -0.55 -6.21
C ALA A 128 -0.89 -1.15 -5.13
N GLY A 129 -0.71 -0.76 -3.88
CA GLY A 129 -1.43 -1.29 -2.72
C GLY A 129 -2.31 -0.26 -2.03
N MET A 130 -2.79 -0.62 -0.84
CA MET A 130 -3.53 0.31 0.01
C MET A 130 -2.57 1.28 0.72
N GLN A 131 -1.54 0.74 1.37
CA GLN A 131 -0.41 1.49 1.90
C GLN A 131 0.88 0.68 1.66
N PRO A 132 1.81 1.15 0.81
CA PRO A 132 1.72 2.36 -0.02
C PRO A 132 0.78 2.18 -1.24
N GLY A 133 0.37 3.29 -1.86
CA GLY A 133 -0.48 3.33 -3.06
C GLY A 133 -1.68 4.26 -2.91
N LEU A 134 -2.79 3.75 -2.39
CA LEU A 134 -3.99 4.57 -2.12
C LEU A 134 -3.70 5.71 -1.15
N THR A 135 -2.84 5.47 -0.14
CA THR A 135 -2.37 6.50 0.80
C THR A 135 -1.61 7.63 0.12
N GLY A 136 -0.91 7.36 -0.98
CA GLY A 136 -0.31 8.39 -1.83
C GLY A 136 -1.32 9.06 -2.77
N LEU A 137 -2.22 8.29 -3.35
CA LEU A 137 -3.15 8.76 -4.38
C LEU A 137 -4.24 9.68 -3.82
N LEU A 138 -4.84 9.32 -2.69
CA LEU A 138 -6.03 10.01 -2.16
C LEU A 138 -5.75 11.44 -1.68
N PRO A 139 -4.63 11.76 -1.01
CA PRO A 139 -4.26 13.15 -0.71
C PRO A 139 -4.06 14.00 -1.98
N ARG A 140 -3.48 13.43 -3.05
CA ARG A 140 -3.33 14.11 -4.34
C ARG A 140 -4.68 14.37 -5.00
N HIS A 141 -5.57 13.38 -4.97
CA HIS A 141 -6.96 13.55 -5.44
C HIS A 141 -7.68 14.68 -4.69
N LEU A 142 -7.53 14.69 -3.35
CA LEU A 142 -8.14 15.68 -2.47
C LEU A 142 -7.64 17.10 -2.75
N ALA A 143 -6.34 17.26 -2.98
CA ALA A 143 -5.70 18.55 -3.24
C ALA A 143 -5.93 19.09 -4.66
N ARG A 144 -6.30 18.24 -5.64
CA ARG A 144 -6.40 18.60 -7.06
C ARG A 144 -7.19 19.89 -7.38
N PRO A 145 -8.31 20.20 -6.71
CA PRO A 145 -9.04 21.44 -6.99
C PRO A 145 -8.42 22.69 -6.36
N MET A 146 -7.51 22.56 -5.39
CA MET A 146 -6.91 23.70 -4.68
C MET A 146 -5.86 24.39 -5.56
N SER A 147 -5.79 25.72 -5.48
CA SER A 147 -4.80 26.48 -6.27
C SER A 147 -3.43 26.52 -5.60
N ASP A 148 -3.39 26.47 -4.27
CA ASP A 148 -2.16 26.52 -3.48
C ASP A 148 -2.32 25.66 -2.20
N PRO A 149 -2.28 24.32 -2.29
CA PRO A 149 -2.26 23.47 -1.10
C PRO A 149 -0.95 23.69 -0.33
N ARG A 150 -1.04 23.85 1.00
CA ARG A 150 0.11 24.20 1.86
C ARG A 150 0.42 23.15 2.91
N ALA A 151 -0.59 22.57 3.55
CA ALA A 151 -0.35 21.58 4.60
C ALA A 151 -1.23 20.35 4.45
N LEU A 152 -0.68 19.18 4.82
CA LEU A 152 -1.38 17.91 4.93
C LEU A 152 -1.30 17.39 6.37
N THR A 153 -2.43 17.00 6.94
CA THR A 153 -2.48 16.16 8.14
C THR A 153 -3.16 14.85 7.79
N ALA A 154 -2.50 13.73 8.08
CA ALA A 154 -2.95 12.38 7.76
C ALA A 154 -3.02 11.51 9.01
N TYR A 155 -4.13 10.80 9.18
CA TYR A 155 -4.27 9.68 10.10
C TYR A 155 -4.62 8.44 9.31
N VAL A 156 -3.72 7.45 9.28
CA VAL A 156 -3.94 6.19 8.59
C VAL A 156 -3.84 5.04 9.57
N GLY A 157 -4.87 4.21 9.65
CA GLY A 157 -4.96 3.12 10.61
C GLY A 157 -5.50 1.86 9.99
N THR A 158 -4.86 0.76 10.34
CA THR A 158 -5.19 -0.57 9.86
C THR A 158 -5.25 -1.52 11.05
N MET A 159 -6.38 -2.19 11.19
CA MET A 159 -6.52 -3.36 12.03
C MET A 159 -7.17 -4.46 11.21
N ASP A 160 -6.39 -5.48 10.89
CA ASP A 160 -6.86 -6.63 10.12
C ASP A 160 -6.09 -7.89 10.55
N ARG A 161 -6.47 -9.03 9.98
CA ARG A 161 -5.72 -10.28 10.13
C ARG A 161 -4.35 -10.11 9.51
N LEU A 162 -3.33 -10.01 10.35
CA LEU A 162 -1.94 -9.93 9.88
C LEU A 162 -1.51 -11.29 9.30
N THR A 163 -1.10 -11.33 8.04
CA THR A 163 -0.49 -12.54 7.45
C THR A 163 0.98 -12.64 7.86
N PRO A 164 1.58 -13.85 7.87
CA PRO A 164 3.01 -14.00 8.18
C PRO A 164 3.93 -13.18 7.26
N ALA A 165 3.57 -13.07 5.97
CA ALA A 165 4.30 -12.22 5.03
C ALA A 165 4.19 -10.73 5.41
N GLY A 166 2.98 -10.24 5.67
CA GLY A 166 2.76 -8.86 6.11
C GLY A 166 3.40 -8.55 7.47
N ALA A 167 3.48 -9.52 8.39
CA ALA A 167 4.18 -9.37 9.66
C ALA A 167 5.68 -9.19 9.48
N ALA A 168 6.29 -9.97 8.59
CA ALA A 168 7.72 -9.84 8.30
C ALA A 168 8.03 -8.50 7.62
N ASP A 169 7.18 -8.07 6.68
CA ASP A 169 7.32 -6.76 6.01
C ASP A 169 7.17 -5.61 7.02
N TYR A 170 6.22 -5.71 7.96
CA TYR A 170 6.06 -4.74 9.04
C TYR A 170 7.28 -4.69 9.97
N LEU A 171 7.86 -5.83 10.34
CA LEU A 171 9.06 -5.84 11.19
C LEU A 171 10.27 -5.19 10.51
N LEU A 172 10.41 -5.37 9.19
CA LEU A 172 11.46 -4.73 8.41
C LEU A 172 11.23 -3.23 8.23
N SER A 173 9.98 -2.78 8.12
CA SER A 173 9.67 -1.35 8.06
C SER A 173 10.07 -0.60 9.33
N LEU A 174 10.19 -1.31 10.47
CA LEU A 174 10.70 -0.74 11.73
C LEU A 174 12.22 -0.55 11.76
N GLY A 175 12.96 -1.11 10.78
CA GLY A 175 14.43 -1.02 10.69
C GLY A 175 14.96 0.32 10.18
N GLY A 176 14.09 1.30 9.89
CA GLY A 176 14.47 2.67 9.53
C GLY A 176 14.74 2.94 8.04
N SER A 177 14.74 1.91 7.18
CA SER A 177 14.92 2.08 5.73
C SER A 177 13.65 2.51 4.97
N TYR A 178 12.51 2.64 5.66
CA TYR A 178 11.19 2.86 5.05
C TYR A 178 10.57 4.23 5.39
N GLY A 179 11.21 4.97 6.29
CA GLY A 179 10.69 6.20 6.85
C GLY A 179 11.24 6.47 8.24
N GLU A 180 11.02 7.68 8.73
CA GLU A 180 11.57 8.20 9.98
C GLU A 180 10.46 8.38 11.03
N SER A 181 10.70 7.85 12.23
CA SER A 181 9.74 7.98 13.34
C SER A 181 9.76 9.40 13.90
N GLN A 182 8.61 9.91 14.29
CA GLN A 182 8.46 11.27 14.85
C GLN A 182 8.88 12.42 13.92
N ALA A 183 9.27 12.13 12.67
CA ALA A 183 9.59 13.16 11.69
C ALA A 183 8.34 13.77 11.07
N ALA A 184 8.50 14.98 10.54
CA ALA A 184 7.47 15.71 9.80
C ALA A 184 8.12 16.59 8.74
N ILE A 185 7.32 17.12 7.81
CA ILE A 185 7.77 18.21 6.93
C ILE A 185 7.37 19.54 7.57
N ARG A 186 8.31 20.48 7.66
CA ARG A 186 8.10 21.86 8.11
C ARG A 186 8.80 22.80 7.16
N ASN A 187 8.12 23.85 6.70
CA ASN A 187 8.63 24.77 5.68
C ASN A 187 9.26 24.06 4.46
N GLY A 188 8.69 22.92 4.04
CA GLY A 188 9.17 22.12 2.91
C GLY A 188 10.43 21.30 3.18
N VAL A 189 10.94 21.25 4.42
CA VAL A 189 12.09 20.42 4.80
C VAL A 189 11.71 19.38 5.83
N ARG A 190 12.37 18.21 5.77
CA ARG A 190 12.23 17.18 6.80
C ARG A 190 12.84 17.65 8.12
N VAL A 191 12.06 17.54 9.19
CA VAL A 191 12.49 17.80 10.56
C VAL A 191 12.29 16.54 11.39
N GLU A 192 13.39 16.01 11.92
CA GLU A 192 13.38 14.85 12.83
C GLU A 192 12.76 15.22 14.17
N ARG A 193 12.03 14.27 14.78
CA ARG A 193 11.40 14.45 16.11
C ARG A 193 10.53 15.71 16.22
N ALA A 194 9.88 16.10 15.14
CA ALA A 194 8.99 17.26 15.07
C ALA A 194 7.61 17.00 15.66
N LEU A 195 7.23 15.73 15.85
CA LEU A 195 5.92 15.33 16.34
C LEU A 195 6.05 14.27 17.43
N GLU A 196 5.22 14.40 18.47
CA GLU A 196 5.13 13.40 19.54
C GLU A 196 3.95 12.44 19.33
N PRO A 197 4.08 11.16 19.74
CA PRO A 197 2.95 10.24 19.80
C PRO A 197 1.82 10.79 20.66
N ARG A 198 0.58 10.53 20.24
CA ARG A 198 -0.63 10.90 20.98
C ARG A 198 -1.34 9.64 21.40
N THR A 199 -1.70 9.53 22.67
CA THR A 199 -2.37 8.34 23.20
C THR A 199 -3.81 8.66 23.59
N ASP A 200 -4.66 7.64 23.53
CA ASP A 200 -6.08 7.73 23.88
C ASP A 200 -6.84 8.87 23.18
N ILE A 201 -6.55 9.11 21.89
CA ILE A 201 -7.23 10.15 21.10
C ILE A 201 -8.53 9.64 20.50
N GLU A 202 -9.49 10.55 20.38
CA GLU A 202 -10.76 10.30 19.71
C GLU A 202 -10.74 10.98 18.35
N LEU A 203 -10.59 10.17 17.29
CA LEU A 203 -10.63 10.67 15.93
C LEU A 203 -12.05 10.63 15.37
N PRO A 204 -12.47 11.65 14.59
CA PRO A 204 -13.70 11.61 13.83
C PRO A 204 -13.81 10.32 13.03
N TYR A 205 -15.01 9.75 12.95
CA TYR A 205 -15.31 8.52 12.20
C TYR A 205 -14.60 7.24 12.69
N ALA A 206 -13.66 7.28 13.63
CA ALA A 206 -13.01 6.09 14.18
C ALA A 206 -14.00 5.21 14.99
N GLY A 207 -14.91 5.86 15.72
CA GLY A 207 -15.86 5.20 16.62
C GLY A 207 -15.19 4.46 17.78
N ARG A 208 -13.91 4.77 18.06
CA ARG A 208 -13.08 4.16 19.11
C ARG A 208 -11.91 5.09 19.44
N ARG A 209 -11.25 4.82 20.57
CA ARG A 209 -10.03 5.51 20.97
C ARG A 209 -8.80 4.86 20.36
N LEU A 210 -7.85 5.69 19.95
CA LEU A 210 -6.69 5.29 19.18
C LEU A 210 -5.42 5.92 19.76
N ASP A 211 -4.30 5.27 19.53
CA ASP A 211 -2.96 5.83 19.71
C ASP A 211 -2.40 6.19 18.33
N ALA A 212 -1.85 7.39 18.20
CA ALA A 212 -1.32 7.95 16.96
C ALA A 212 0.19 8.12 17.07
N TYR A 213 0.92 7.44 16.18
CA TYR A 213 2.37 7.48 16.12
C TYR A 213 2.82 8.21 14.86
N PRO A 214 3.51 9.36 14.99
CA PRO A 214 4.00 10.08 13.83
C PRO A 214 5.08 9.29 13.10
N TYR A 215 4.94 9.18 11.79
CA TYR A 215 5.85 8.43 10.93
C TYR A 215 5.86 9.04 9.53
N LEU A 216 7.02 9.54 9.11
CA LEU A 216 7.21 10.13 7.79
C LEU A 216 7.83 9.08 6.86
N SER A 217 7.03 8.52 5.97
CA SER A 217 7.44 7.55 4.95
C SER A 217 7.93 8.24 3.68
N PHE A 218 8.68 7.50 2.84
CA PHE A 218 9.02 7.94 1.48
C PHE A 218 7.80 8.43 0.70
N GLU A 219 6.68 7.72 0.77
CA GLU A 219 5.45 8.12 0.08
C GLU A 219 4.91 9.48 0.57
N SER A 220 4.95 9.73 1.88
CA SER A 220 4.50 11.00 2.45
C SER A 220 5.44 12.17 2.11
N GLU A 221 6.75 11.93 1.99
CA GLU A 221 7.72 12.91 1.50
C GLU A 221 7.48 13.23 0.02
N GLU A 222 7.19 12.21 -0.80
CA GLU A 222 6.88 12.40 -2.22
C GLU A 222 5.60 13.22 -2.43
N ILE A 223 4.56 13.01 -1.61
CA ILE A 223 3.36 13.87 -1.62
C ILE A 223 3.75 15.31 -1.33
N ALA A 224 4.56 15.55 -0.30
CA ALA A 224 5.00 16.90 0.09
C ALA A 224 5.75 17.58 -1.06
N ARG A 225 6.68 16.86 -1.70
CA ARG A 225 7.52 17.35 -2.80
C ARG A 225 6.68 17.69 -4.03
N GLU A 226 5.77 16.83 -4.44
CA GLU A 226 4.97 17.01 -5.65
C GLU A 226 3.91 18.10 -5.50
N LEU A 227 3.22 18.13 -4.36
CA LEU A 227 2.20 19.15 -4.07
C LEU A 227 2.80 20.45 -3.52
N LYS A 228 4.13 20.50 -3.33
CA LYS A 228 4.88 21.64 -2.75
C LYS A 228 4.36 22.07 -1.39
N LEU A 229 3.99 21.10 -0.55
CA LEU A 229 3.47 21.36 0.79
C LEU A 229 4.59 21.91 1.69
N SER A 230 4.27 22.96 2.45
CA SER A 230 5.14 23.47 3.50
C SER A 230 5.14 22.54 4.71
N ASP A 231 4.01 21.94 5.05
CA ASP A 231 3.85 21.17 6.29
C ASP A 231 3.15 19.84 6.07
N VAL A 232 3.73 18.75 6.57
CA VAL A 232 3.12 17.42 6.54
C VAL A 232 3.23 16.78 7.91
N ASP A 233 2.07 16.45 8.48
CA ASP A 233 1.93 15.65 9.69
C ASP A 233 1.29 14.31 9.33
N TRP A 234 2.03 13.22 9.52
CA TRP A 234 1.53 11.89 9.19
C TRP A 234 1.55 11.00 10.43
N PHE A 235 0.39 10.45 10.78
CA PHE A 235 0.23 9.57 11.92
C PHE A 235 -0.30 8.20 11.47
N ASN A 236 0.42 7.16 11.86
CA ASN A 236 -0.14 5.81 11.86
C ASN A 236 -0.95 5.64 13.16
N VAL A 237 -2.20 5.21 13.04
CA VAL A 237 -3.09 5.04 14.20
C VAL A 237 -3.39 3.58 14.47
N PHE A 238 -3.34 3.23 15.74
CA PHE A 238 -3.59 1.88 16.23
C PHE A 238 -4.66 1.95 17.30
N GLU A 239 -5.57 0.99 17.31
CA GLU A 239 -6.39 0.78 18.49
C GLU A 239 -5.55 0.00 19.50
N GLY A 240 -5.32 0.59 20.68
CA GLY A 240 -4.42 0.09 21.72
C GLY A 240 -4.53 -1.41 21.94
N GLY A 241 -3.62 -2.16 21.33
CA GLY A 241 -3.45 -3.60 21.45
C GLY A 241 -2.23 -3.88 22.31
N ALA A 242 -2.46 -4.34 23.54
CA ALA A 242 -1.37 -4.58 24.48
C ALA A 242 -0.44 -5.69 23.97
N HIS A 243 -0.95 -6.67 23.23
CA HIS A 243 -0.17 -7.83 22.81
C HIS A 243 0.78 -7.50 21.66
N MET A 244 0.30 -6.85 20.60
CA MET A 244 1.10 -6.43 19.46
C MET A 244 2.17 -5.43 19.89
N MET A 245 1.81 -4.40 20.66
CA MET A 245 2.78 -3.40 21.10
C MET A 245 3.85 -4.01 22.04
N THR A 246 3.47 -4.89 22.96
CA THR A 246 4.44 -5.59 23.82
C THR A 246 5.35 -6.51 23.00
N CYS A 247 4.79 -7.22 22.01
CA CYS A 247 5.55 -8.04 21.08
C CYS A 247 6.58 -7.18 20.32
N LEU A 248 6.15 -6.05 19.76
CA LEU A 248 7.01 -5.13 19.02
C LEU A 248 8.12 -4.54 19.89
N SER A 249 7.83 -4.07 21.09
CA SER A 249 8.87 -3.54 21.99
C SER A 249 9.95 -4.58 22.33
N ARG A 250 9.55 -5.86 22.49
CA ARG A 250 10.49 -6.96 22.70
C ARG A 250 11.29 -7.27 21.43
N LEU A 251 10.62 -7.34 20.27
CA LEU A 251 11.25 -7.66 18.99
C LEU A 251 12.19 -6.55 18.50
N GLN A 252 11.87 -5.28 18.72
CA GLN A 252 12.77 -4.14 18.42
C GLN A 252 14.11 -4.24 19.16
N GLY A 253 14.13 -4.82 20.37
CA GLY A 253 15.36 -5.12 21.10
C GLY A 253 16.20 -6.25 20.49
N ALA A 254 15.56 -7.20 19.79
CA ALA A 254 16.19 -8.38 19.19
C ALA A 254 16.60 -8.17 17.71
N ILE A 255 15.86 -7.35 16.95
CA ILE A 255 16.08 -7.08 15.50
C ILE A 255 17.37 -6.28 15.23
N ARG A 256 18.02 -5.73 16.26
CA ARG A 256 19.37 -5.17 16.16
C ARG A 256 20.48 -6.24 16.03
N GLY A 257 20.14 -7.51 16.17
CA GLY A 257 20.97 -8.64 15.76
C GLY A 257 20.19 -9.48 14.74
N GLU A 258 20.91 -10.16 13.83
CA GLU A 258 20.37 -11.07 12.80
C GLU A 258 19.57 -12.24 13.41
N SER A 259 18.39 -11.93 13.96
CA SER A 259 17.49 -12.86 14.62
C SER A 259 16.48 -13.42 13.62
N ASP A 260 15.92 -14.58 13.96
CA ASP A 260 14.95 -15.34 13.16
C ASP A 260 13.69 -14.51 12.83
N LEU A 261 13.73 -13.79 11.70
CA LEU A 261 12.61 -12.99 11.19
C LEU A 261 11.33 -13.82 10.99
N THR A 262 11.45 -15.11 10.68
CA THR A 262 10.28 -15.98 10.47
C THR A 262 9.60 -16.25 11.81
N GLY A 263 10.37 -16.63 12.83
CA GLY A 263 9.86 -16.80 14.19
C GLY A 263 9.27 -15.51 14.76
N ALA A 264 9.90 -14.36 14.51
CA ALA A 264 9.40 -13.05 14.92
C ALA A 264 8.09 -12.67 14.21
N ALA A 265 7.99 -12.90 12.90
CA ALA A 265 6.78 -12.66 12.12
C ALA A 265 5.61 -13.54 12.57
N ASP A 266 5.87 -14.82 12.87
CA ASP A 266 4.87 -15.73 13.43
C ASP A 266 4.39 -15.29 14.82
N GLU A 267 5.30 -14.78 15.64
CA GLU A 267 4.97 -14.24 16.97
C GLU A 267 4.10 -12.99 16.87
N LEU A 268 4.49 -12.04 16.01
CA LEU A 268 3.73 -10.83 15.75
C LEU A 268 2.34 -11.14 15.19
N THR A 269 2.26 -12.11 14.26
CA THR A 269 0.99 -12.60 13.70
C THR A 269 0.05 -13.11 14.78
N ARG A 270 0.56 -13.91 15.73
CA ARG A 270 -0.25 -14.39 16.87
C ARG A 270 -0.66 -13.26 17.81
N ALA A 271 0.23 -12.30 18.08
CA ALA A 271 -0.08 -11.15 18.93
C ALA A 271 -1.18 -10.27 18.32
N ALA A 272 -1.09 -9.98 17.02
CA ALA A 272 -2.12 -9.25 16.28
C ALA A 272 -3.46 -10.00 16.27
N ALA A 273 -3.45 -11.34 16.14
CA ALA A 273 -4.66 -12.15 16.21
C ALA A 273 -5.34 -12.09 17.60
N LEU A 274 -4.56 -11.98 18.69
CA LEU A 274 -5.10 -11.79 20.04
C LEU A 274 -5.75 -10.41 20.21
N ASP A 275 -5.09 -9.35 19.72
CA ASP A 275 -5.65 -8.00 19.78
C ASP A 275 -6.90 -7.84 18.91
N LEU A 276 -6.99 -8.59 17.80
CA LEU A 276 -8.16 -8.63 16.93
C LEU A 276 -9.31 -9.49 17.49
N PHE A 277 -9.05 -10.38 18.46
CA PHE A 277 -10.07 -11.29 18.96
C PHE A 277 -11.26 -10.54 19.57
N GLY A 278 -12.46 -10.82 19.06
CA GLY A 278 -13.69 -10.13 19.48
C GLY A 278 -13.86 -8.72 18.90
N LYS A 279 -12.96 -8.27 18.01
CA LYS A 279 -13.04 -6.98 17.31
C LYS A 279 -13.30 -7.19 15.82
N SER A 280 -13.89 -6.18 15.19
CA SER A 280 -14.05 -6.14 13.73
C SER A 280 -12.84 -5.45 13.10
N PRO A 281 -12.26 -6.01 12.02
CA PRO A 281 -11.26 -5.32 11.23
C PRO A 281 -11.74 -3.94 10.79
N PHE A 282 -10.82 -2.99 10.73
CA PHE A 282 -11.12 -1.66 10.21
C PHE A 282 -9.90 -1.06 9.52
N GLN A 283 -10.21 -0.32 8.46
CA GLN A 283 -9.30 0.59 7.80
C GLN A 283 -9.86 1.98 8.00
N ILE A 284 -8.99 2.93 8.33
CA ILE A 284 -9.35 4.35 8.37
C ILE A 284 -8.26 5.17 7.72
N MET A 285 -8.65 6.06 6.82
CA MET A 285 -7.79 7.10 6.29
C MET A 285 -8.53 8.43 6.46
N LEU A 286 -7.91 9.34 7.21
CA LEU A 286 -8.38 10.70 7.35
C LEU A 286 -7.29 11.62 6.82
N PHE A 287 -7.59 12.36 5.77
CA PHE A 287 -6.69 13.36 5.20
C PHE A 287 -7.33 14.72 5.33
N GLU A 288 -6.56 15.73 5.74
CA GLU A 288 -6.95 17.13 5.73
C GLU A 288 -5.86 17.91 5.01
N VAL A 289 -6.23 18.59 3.93
CA VAL A 289 -5.37 19.51 3.19
C VAL A 289 -5.85 20.93 3.42
N THR A 290 -4.96 21.81 3.87
CA THR A 290 -5.21 23.24 4.01
C THR A 290 -4.32 24.04 3.06
N GLY A 291 -4.77 25.23 2.68
CA GLY A 291 -4.09 26.11 1.75
C GLY A 291 -5.05 27.17 1.22
N ASP A 292 -4.86 27.60 -0.03
CA ASP A 292 -5.75 28.56 -0.68
C ASP A 292 -6.39 27.96 -1.94
N HIS A 293 -7.62 28.38 -2.24
CA HIS A 293 -8.30 28.16 -3.51
C HIS A 293 -8.80 29.49 -4.07
N LEU A 294 -8.28 29.90 -5.22
CA LEU A 294 -8.63 31.17 -5.88
C LEU A 294 -8.43 32.41 -4.99
N GLY A 295 -7.39 32.37 -4.14
CA GLY A 295 -7.01 33.48 -3.24
C GLY A 295 -7.73 33.48 -1.89
N GLU A 296 -8.66 32.55 -1.67
CA GLU A 296 -9.37 32.40 -0.39
C GLU A 296 -8.84 31.18 0.39
N PRO A 297 -8.75 31.24 1.73
CA PRO A 297 -8.40 30.09 2.55
C PRO A 297 -9.36 28.91 2.30
N ALA A 298 -8.81 27.73 2.09
CA ALA A 298 -9.54 26.51 1.80
C ALA A 298 -9.04 25.34 2.64
N THR A 299 -9.98 24.53 3.11
CA THR A 299 -9.71 23.23 3.75
C THR A 299 -10.52 22.17 3.03
N ARG A 300 -9.86 21.07 2.67
CA ARG A 300 -10.55 19.88 2.15
C ARG A 300 -10.16 18.67 2.98
N CYS A 301 -11.13 17.85 3.32
CA CYS A 301 -10.93 16.61 4.06
C CYS A 301 -11.43 15.42 3.25
N LEU A 302 -10.74 14.28 3.35
CA LEU A 302 -11.20 13.00 2.83
C LEU A 302 -11.27 12.00 4.00
N VAL A 303 -12.38 11.28 4.05
CA VAL A 303 -12.62 10.20 5.02
C VAL A 303 -12.85 8.92 4.23
N LEU A 304 -12.00 7.92 4.45
CA LEU A 304 -12.21 6.55 3.98
C LEU A 304 -12.30 5.61 5.17
N ARG A 305 -13.35 4.79 5.20
CA ARG A 305 -13.45 3.61 6.06
C ARG A 305 -13.70 2.37 5.24
N ALA A 306 -13.02 1.29 5.60
CA ALA A 306 -13.26 -0.03 5.03
C ALA A 306 -13.14 -1.10 6.11
N HIS A 307 -13.56 -2.32 5.79
CA HIS A 307 -13.48 -3.47 6.70
C HIS A 307 -12.54 -4.57 6.20
N ASP A 308 -11.83 -4.35 5.10
CA ASP A 308 -10.90 -5.32 4.52
C ASP A 308 -9.69 -4.60 3.87
N THR A 309 -8.51 -4.75 4.46
CA THR A 309 -7.21 -4.24 3.94
C THR A 309 -6.91 -4.81 2.55
N TYR A 310 -7.16 -6.11 2.38
CA TYR A 310 -6.74 -6.88 1.22
C TYR A 310 -7.63 -6.58 0.02
N ALA A 311 -8.92 -6.34 0.21
CA ALA A 311 -9.81 -5.84 -0.82
C ALA A 311 -9.35 -4.48 -1.37
N LEU A 312 -8.93 -3.55 -0.51
CA LEU A 312 -8.40 -2.24 -0.95
C LEU A 312 -7.08 -2.38 -1.71
N THR A 313 -6.17 -3.21 -1.21
CA THR A 313 -4.88 -3.48 -1.85
C THR A 313 -5.10 -4.16 -3.20
N GLY A 314 -5.90 -5.22 -3.24
CA GLY A 314 -6.24 -5.97 -4.44
C GLY A 314 -6.91 -5.10 -5.50
N LEU A 315 -7.83 -4.21 -5.11
CA LEU A 315 -8.44 -3.24 -6.01
C LEU A 315 -7.41 -2.30 -6.64
N ALA A 316 -6.52 -1.71 -5.83
CA ALA A 316 -5.46 -0.83 -6.34
C ALA A 316 -4.54 -1.58 -7.32
N SER A 317 -4.17 -2.81 -7.00
CA SER A 317 -3.33 -3.68 -7.83
C SER A 317 -4.01 -4.06 -9.14
N ALA A 318 -5.31 -4.39 -9.08
CA ALA A 318 -6.13 -4.68 -10.25
C ALA A 318 -6.22 -3.48 -11.19
N LEU A 319 -6.45 -2.29 -10.66
CA LEU A 319 -6.52 -1.07 -11.46
C LEU A 319 -5.17 -0.72 -12.11
N ALA A 320 -4.05 -0.95 -11.41
CA ALA A 320 -2.72 -0.80 -11.98
C ALA A 320 -2.46 -1.82 -13.10
N ALA A 321 -2.76 -3.10 -12.86
CA ALA A 321 -2.62 -4.16 -13.85
C ALA A 321 -3.43 -3.89 -15.12
N LEU A 322 -4.70 -3.52 -14.96
CA LEU A 322 -5.56 -3.16 -16.08
C LEU A 322 -5.08 -1.89 -16.79
N GLY A 323 -4.59 -0.89 -16.05
CA GLY A 323 -4.00 0.32 -16.63
C GLY A 323 -2.80 0.03 -17.55
N VAL A 324 -1.94 -0.91 -17.16
CA VAL A 324 -0.83 -1.38 -18.01
C VAL A 324 -1.34 -2.19 -19.19
N LEU A 325 -2.23 -3.18 -18.97
CA LEU A 325 -2.75 -4.03 -20.04
C LEU A 325 -3.61 -3.30 -21.07
N ASP A 326 -4.24 -2.19 -20.68
CA ASP A 326 -4.99 -1.25 -21.53
C ASP A 326 -4.08 -0.21 -22.21
N GLU A 327 -2.76 -0.25 -21.99
CA GLU A 327 -1.78 0.71 -22.50
C GLU A 327 -2.04 2.17 -22.04
N ARG A 328 -2.79 2.35 -20.94
CA ARG A 328 -2.99 3.65 -20.29
C ARG A 328 -1.77 4.08 -19.48
N ILE A 329 -0.99 3.12 -19.01
CA ILE A 329 0.32 3.33 -18.38
C ILE A 329 1.36 2.77 -19.34
N GLY A 330 2.19 3.65 -19.92
CA GLY A 330 3.21 3.28 -20.90
C GLY A 330 4.57 2.94 -20.27
N PRO A 331 5.59 2.65 -21.10
CA PRO A 331 6.92 2.23 -20.65
C PRO A 331 7.55 3.18 -19.63
N GLY A 332 8.26 2.61 -18.66
CA GLY A 332 8.89 3.35 -17.57
C GLY A 332 8.59 2.74 -16.20
N ILE A 333 9.23 3.31 -15.18
CA ILE A 333 9.05 2.91 -13.78
C ILE A 333 8.17 3.95 -13.10
N HIS A 334 7.02 3.52 -12.62
CA HIS A 334 5.97 4.36 -12.08
C HIS A 334 5.61 3.96 -10.65
N PHE A 335 5.08 4.91 -9.90
CA PHE A 335 4.37 4.63 -8.65
C PHE A 335 2.86 4.69 -8.92
N ALA A 336 2.09 3.75 -8.37
CA ALA A 336 0.65 3.69 -8.60
C ALA A 336 -0.06 4.98 -8.18
N ALA A 337 0.41 5.62 -7.12
CA ALA A 337 -0.13 6.87 -6.60
C ALA A 337 -0.15 8.03 -7.62
N THR A 338 0.73 8.00 -8.62
CA THR A 338 0.85 9.04 -9.67
C THR A 338 0.45 8.54 -11.05
N ALA A 339 0.57 7.23 -11.32
CA ALA A 339 0.22 6.65 -12.62
C ALA A 339 -1.28 6.37 -12.79
N LEU A 340 -2.01 6.09 -11.70
CA LEU A 340 -3.44 5.80 -11.77
C LEU A 340 -4.28 7.08 -11.91
N ASP A 341 -5.35 7.01 -12.70
CA ASP A 341 -6.37 8.06 -12.69
C ASP A 341 -7.08 8.10 -11.34
N SER A 342 -6.79 9.14 -10.57
CA SER A 342 -7.31 9.26 -9.21
C SER A 342 -8.84 9.31 -9.13
N SER A 343 -9.52 9.81 -10.17
CA SER A 343 -10.98 9.89 -10.20
C SER A 343 -11.57 8.50 -10.43
N ALA A 344 -10.99 7.74 -11.37
CA ALA A 344 -11.41 6.36 -11.62
C ALA A 344 -11.16 5.46 -10.41
N VAL A 345 -10.03 5.63 -9.70
CA VAL A 345 -9.74 4.92 -8.45
C VAL A 345 -10.76 5.29 -7.37
N PHE A 346 -11.06 6.58 -7.20
CA PHE A 346 -12.03 7.05 -6.21
C PHE A 346 -13.44 6.50 -6.47
N ASP A 347 -13.87 6.45 -7.73
CA ASP A 347 -15.16 5.86 -8.12
C ASP A 347 -15.18 4.33 -7.91
N ALA A 348 -14.08 3.65 -8.22
CA ALA A 348 -13.94 2.21 -7.97
C ALA A 348 -13.96 1.88 -6.46
N LEU A 349 -13.32 2.71 -5.62
CA LEU A 349 -13.39 2.59 -4.17
C LEU A 349 -14.81 2.81 -3.66
N ARG A 350 -15.52 3.81 -4.17
CA ARG A 350 -16.92 4.07 -3.81
C ARG A 350 -17.84 2.90 -4.16
N ALA A 351 -17.56 2.20 -5.25
CA ALA A 351 -18.32 1.03 -5.68
C ALA A 351 -17.92 -0.26 -4.95
N SER A 352 -16.80 -0.27 -4.23
CA SER A 352 -16.29 -1.46 -3.55
C SER A 352 -17.15 -1.80 -2.33
N PRO A 353 -17.61 -3.06 -2.18
CA PRO A 353 -18.36 -3.47 -1.00
C PRO A 353 -17.53 -3.41 0.29
N ALA A 354 -16.19 -3.44 0.19
CA ALA A 354 -15.29 -3.33 1.33
C ALA A 354 -15.32 -1.94 1.98
N VAL A 355 -15.65 -0.90 1.20
CA VAL A 355 -15.66 0.51 1.64
C VAL A 355 -16.99 0.83 2.29
N THR A 356 -16.96 1.19 3.57
CA THR A 356 -18.15 1.54 4.37
C THR A 356 -18.40 3.04 4.42
N THR A 357 -17.38 3.86 4.15
CA THR A 357 -17.49 5.33 4.07
C THR A 357 -16.44 5.85 3.12
N LEU A 358 -16.83 6.73 2.18
CA LEU A 358 -15.90 7.49 1.34
C LEU A 358 -16.48 8.88 1.07
N GLU A 359 -16.05 9.85 1.86
CA GLU A 359 -16.59 11.21 1.87
C GLU A 359 -15.49 12.26 1.65
N VAL A 360 -15.86 13.36 1.00
CA VAL A 360 -15.02 14.55 0.87
C VAL A 360 -15.79 15.74 1.46
N HIS A 361 -15.11 16.52 2.29
CA HIS A 361 -15.67 17.72 2.92
C HIS A 361 -14.84 18.95 2.57
N GLU A 362 -15.47 20.10 2.41
CA GLU A 362 -14.81 21.40 2.16
C GLU A 362 -14.71 22.23 3.45
N ARG A 363 -14.52 21.54 4.57
CA ARG A 363 -14.39 22.10 5.91
C ARG A 363 -13.50 21.19 6.76
N PRO A 364 -12.84 21.71 7.80
CA PRO A 364 -12.06 20.90 8.72
C PRO A 364 -12.89 19.78 9.34
N VAL A 365 -12.29 18.59 9.41
CA VAL A 365 -12.87 17.41 10.04
C VAL A 365 -12.04 16.99 11.25
N LEU A 366 -10.71 17.16 11.19
CA LEU A 366 -9.76 16.63 12.19
C LEU A 366 -9.68 17.42 13.51
N GLY A 367 -10.64 18.32 13.77
CA GLY A 367 -10.60 19.25 14.90
C GLY A 367 -9.59 20.38 14.69
N THR A 368 -9.72 21.47 15.43
CA THR A 368 -8.77 22.59 15.35
C THR A 368 -7.39 22.14 15.81
N ARG A 369 -6.36 22.36 14.99
CA ARG A 369 -4.96 22.38 15.43
C ARG A 369 -4.89 23.24 16.69
N ALA A 370 -4.31 22.72 17.77
CA ALA A 370 -3.80 23.60 18.81
C ALA A 370 -2.71 24.42 18.13
N THR A 371 -3.05 25.63 17.70
CA THR A 371 -2.09 26.64 17.30
C THR A 371 -1.27 26.91 18.54
N GLU A 372 -0.06 26.38 18.61
CA GLU A 372 0.97 26.96 19.46
C GLU A 372 1.32 28.31 18.85
N GLU A 373 0.51 29.33 19.19
CA GLU A 373 0.94 30.72 19.13
C GLU A 373 2.13 30.86 20.08
N GLY A 374 3.33 30.69 19.54
CA GLY A 374 4.54 31.25 20.14
C GLY A 374 4.51 32.76 19.99
N GLN A 375 3.73 33.45 20.82
CA GLN A 375 4.09 34.81 21.23
C GLN A 375 5.43 34.72 21.96
N LEU A 376 6.45 35.38 21.42
CA LEU A 376 7.34 36.28 22.16
C LEU A 376 8.03 37.24 21.18
#